data_AF-A0A7Y4QW25-F1
#
_entry.id   AF-A0A7Y4QW25-F1
#
_cell.length_a   1.000
_cell.length_b   1.000
_cell.length_c   1.000
_cell.angle_alpha   90.00
_cell.angle_beta   90.00
_cell.angle_gamma   90.00
#
_symmetry.space_group_name_H-M   'P 1'
#
loop_
_entity.id
_entity.type
_entity.pdbx_description
1 polymer ?
#
loop_
_entity_poly.entity_id
_entity_poly.type
_entity_poly.pdbx_seq_one_letter_code
_entity_poly.pdbx_strand_id
1 'polypeptide(L)'
;MPLEEYLTEDDLKSCIPELSRFLWSEETDFTPQKQKAIEEVTLELSSRGFNPAEIMPRLYIRYSGTVEAADHTTEPTNEDLAARLRYVLDVKVFTAGGLKTFDLQGSNDSAAWETIDSRKAEAVGIITFILPRSYLYYRLNVTISGGSIDYAAFLCDTSIEKLISYKWLELILLDRLTTENDQYHLKMKYFRKEYENLLGKIRIWMDNDSDGKLALNEFSKTTTIKILK
;
A
#
# COMPACT_ATOMS: atom_id res chain seq x y z
N MET A 1 -13.69 -5.56 1.47
CA MET A 1 -13.05 -5.44 0.13
C MET A 1 -11.82 -6.32 0.13
N PRO A 2 -11.47 -7.11 -0.91
CA PRO A 2 -10.26 -7.94 -0.83
C PRO A 2 -9.04 -7.07 -0.45
N LEU A 3 -8.03 -7.67 0.18
CA LEU A 3 -6.77 -7.02 0.49
C LEU A 3 -6.16 -6.49 -0.82
N GLU A 4 -6.41 -5.21 -1.11
CA GLU A 4 -5.88 -4.52 -2.27
C GLU A 4 -4.48 -4.03 -1.95
N GLU A 5 -3.57 -4.25 -2.88
CA GLU A 5 -2.14 -4.13 -2.65
C GLU A 5 -1.58 -3.14 -3.68
N TYR A 6 -0.77 -2.19 -3.21
CA TYR A 6 -0.31 -1.04 -3.98
C TYR A 6 1.21 -1.00 -4.19
N LEU A 7 1.92 -2.05 -3.78
CA LEU A 7 3.35 -2.26 -4.02
C LEU A 7 3.61 -2.41 -5.51
N THR A 8 4.72 -1.82 -5.89
CA THR A 8 5.30 -1.90 -7.22
C THR A 8 6.59 -2.70 -7.14
N GLU A 9 7.10 -3.16 -8.28
CA GLU A 9 8.44 -3.77 -8.31
C GLU A 9 9.54 -2.81 -7.88
N ASP A 10 9.34 -1.50 -8.08
CA ASP A 10 10.27 -0.47 -7.60
C ASP A 10 10.39 -0.47 -6.07
N ASP A 11 9.30 -0.75 -5.36
CA ASP A 11 9.32 -0.91 -3.90
C ASP A 11 10.23 -2.09 -3.48
N LEU A 12 10.29 -3.16 -4.29
CA LEU A 12 11.15 -4.32 -4.04
C LEU A 12 12.63 -4.09 -4.37
N LYS A 13 12.94 -3.21 -5.33
CA LYS A 13 14.33 -2.90 -5.73
C LYS A 13 15.15 -2.33 -4.57
N SER A 14 14.50 -1.71 -3.58
CA SER A 14 15.13 -1.28 -2.32
C SER A 14 15.72 -2.43 -1.51
N CYS A 15 15.16 -3.64 -1.64
CA CYS A 15 15.55 -4.83 -0.88
C CYS A 15 16.53 -5.71 -1.65
N ILE A 16 16.35 -5.86 -2.96
CA ILE A 16 17.25 -6.60 -3.83
C ILE A 16 17.56 -5.75 -5.07
N PRO A 17 18.79 -5.21 -5.19
CA PRO A 17 19.19 -4.51 -6.40
C PRO A 17 19.22 -5.51 -7.58
N GLU A 18 18.90 -5.02 -8.78
CA GLU A 18 18.86 -5.81 -10.02
C GLU A 18 17.81 -6.95 -10.03
N LEU A 19 16.66 -6.73 -9.39
CA LEU A 19 15.55 -7.69 -9.32
C LEU A 19 15.17 -8.27 -10.70
N SER A 20 15.26 -7.47 -11.78
CA SER A 20 14.96 -7.91 -13.15
C SER A 20 15.82 -9.08 -13.64
N ARG A 21 16.99 -9.34 -13.05
CA ARG A 21 17.82 -10.51 -13.38
C ARG A 21 17.19 -11.83 -12.96
N PHE A 22 16.13 -11.80 -12.13
CA PHE A 22 15.41 -12.98 -11.69
C PHE A 22 14.18 -13.30 -12.53
N LEU A 23 13.92 -12.59 -13.63
CA LEU A 23 12.88 -12.96 -14.61
C LEU A 23 13.37 -14.07 -15.53
N TRP A 24 12.51 -15.05 -15.81
CA TRP A 24 12.79 -16.03 -16.86
C TRP A 24 12.73 -15.37 -18.24
N SER A 25 13.32 -16.00 -19.27
CA SER A 25 13.44 -15.38 -20.60
C SER A 25 12.11 -14.98 -21.25
N GLU A 26 11.00 -15.59 -20.81
CA GLU A 26 9.65 -15.34 -21.32
C GLU A 26 8.78 -14.51 -20.35
N GLU A 27 9.27 -14.24 -19.14
CA GLU A 27 8.56 -13.42 -18.15
C GLU A 27 8.91 -11.95 -18.32
N THR A 28 7.90 -11.09 -18.19
CA THR A 28 8.05 -9.64 -18.29
C THR A 28 8.07 -8.95 -16.93
N ASP A 29 7.49 -9.59 -15.91
CA ASP A 29 7.29 -9.04 -14.57
C ASP A 29 7.07 -10.17 -13.54
N PHE A 30 7.02 -9.81 -12.26
CA PHE A 30 6.80 -10.75 -11.16
C PHE A 30 5.34 -10.79 -10.68
N THR A 31 4.37 -10.45 -11.54
CA THR A 31 2.94 -10.45 -11.21
C THR A 31 2.45 -11.81 -10.69
N PRO A 32 2.84 -12.97 -11.26
CA PRO A 32 2.42 -14.27 -10.73
C PRO A 32 2.89 -14.50 -9.29
N GLN A 33 4.15 -14.19 -8.99
CA GLN A 33 4.71 -14.30 -7.63
C GLN A 33 4.04 -13.31 -6.68
N LYS A 34 3.67 -12.12 -7.17
CA LYS A 34 2.93 -11.12 -6.40
C LYS A 34 1.55 -11.64 -5.99
N GLN A 35 0.79 -12.17 -6.94
CA GLN A 35 -0.55 -12.72 -6.69
C GLN A 35 -0.49 -13.86 -5.67
N LYS A 36 0.45 -14.79 -5.85
CA LYS A 36 0.65 -15.89 -4.90
C LYS A 36 1.08 -15.40 -3.51
N ALA A 37 1.90 -14.35 -3.43
CA ALA A 37 2.27 -13.76 -2.15
C ALA A 37 1.05 -13.16 -1.42
N ILE A 38 0.20 -12.44 -2.14
CA ILE A 38 -1.05 -11.87 -1.60
C ILE A 38 -1.95 -12.99 -1.10
N GLU A 39 -2.11 -14.08 -1.86
CA GLU A 39 -2.89 -15.25 -1.47
C GLU A 39 -2.36 -15.90 -0.19
N GLU A 40 -1.06 -16.19 -0.11
CA GLU A 40 -0.44 -16.81 1.08
C GLU A 40 -0.59 -15.92 2.32
N VAL A 41 -0.37 -14.61 2.20
CA VAL A 41 -0.55 -13.67 3.33
C VAL A 41 -2.01 -13.59 3.74
N THR A 42 -2.93 -13.52 2.78
CA THR A 42 -4.38 -13.46 3.04
C THR A 42 -4.86 -14.71 3.78
N LEU A 43 -4.42 -15.89 3.35
CA LEU A 43 -4.75 -17.16 4.00
C LEU A 43 -4.17 -17.23 5.42
N GLU A 44 -2.92 -16.79 5.62
CA GLU A 44 -2.26 -16.79 6.93
C GLU A 44 -2.91 -15.80 7.91
N LEU A 45 -3.35 -14.63 7.43
CA LEU A 45 -4.10 -13.69 8.26
C LEU A 45 -5.49 -14.23 8.59
N SER A 46 -6.16 -14.84 7.62
CA SER A 46 -7.47 -15.47 7.83
C SER A 46 -7.41 -16.61 8.84
N SER A 47 -6.37 -17.45 8.78
CA SER A 47 -6.17 -18.57 9.73
C SER A 47 -5.92 -18.09 11.16
N ARG A 48 -5.45 -16.84 11.32
CA ARG A 48 -5.24 -16.16 12.60
C ARG A 48 -6.47 -15.37 13.08
N GLY A 49 -7.58 -15.44 12.35
CA GLY A 49 -8.85 -14.82 12.72
C GLY A 49 -9.02 -13.37 12.26
N PHE A 50 -8.13 -12.85 11.41
CA PHE A 50 -8.34 -11.54 10.79
C PHE A 50 -9.27 -11.68 9.59
N ASN A 51 -10.16 -10.71 9.38
CA ASN A 51 -10.96 -10.62 8.17
C ASN A 51 -10.19 -9.79 7.12
N PRO A 52 -9.70 -10.38 6.01
CA PRO A 52 -8.98 -9.63 4.98
C PRO A 52 -9.80 -8.48 4.38
N ALA A 53 -11.13 -8.51 4.55
CA ALA A 53 -12.01 -7.46 4.07
C ALA A 53 -11.96 -6.16 4.87
N GLU A 54 -11.47 -6.23 6.11
CA GLU A 54 -11.51 -5.16 7.13
C GLU A 54 -10.11 -4.68 7.53
N ILE A 55 -9.06 -5.40 7.09
CA ILE A 55 -7.66 -5.00 7.30
C ILE A 55 -7.23 -3.95 6.26
N MET A 56 -6.21 -3.18 6.61
CA MET A 56 -5.69 -2.07 5.79
C MET A 56 -6.75 -1.00 5.46
N PRO A 57 -7.47 -0.47 6.47
CA PRO A 57 -8.54 0.50 6.28
C PRO A 57 -8.01 1.78 5.63
N ARG A 58 -8.77 2.29 4.67
CA ARG A 58 -8.42 3.46 3.88
C ARG A 58 -8.89 4.73 4.56
N LEU A 59 -7.99 5.70 4.68
CA LEU A 59 -8.38 7.06 5.03
C LEU A 59 -8.65 7.83 3.74
N TYR A 60 -9.93 8.01 3.39
CA TYR A 60 -10.30 8.73 2.17
C TYR A 60 -10.11 10.23 2.34
N ILE A 61 -9.37 10.81 1.40
CA ILE A 61 -9.28 12.26 1.19
C ILE A 61 -10.36 12.68 0.20
N ARG A 62 -10.61 11.83 -0.80
CA ARG A 62 -11.70 12.01 -1.77
C ARG A 62 -12.19 10.66 -2.29
N TYR A 63 -13.50 10.53 -2.44
CA TYR A 63 -14.13 9.42 -3.16
C TYR A 63 -14.30 9.76 -4.65
N SER A 64 -14.19 8.75 -5.50
CA SER A 64 -14.57 8.87 -6.92
C SER A 64 -16.09 8.96 -7.10
N GLY A 65 -16.53 9.31 -8.31
CA GLY A 65 -17.94 9.39 -8.70
C GLY A 65 -18.39 10.80 -9.07
N THR A 66 -17.50 11.79 -8.95
CA THR A 66 -17.75 13.17 -9.41
C THR A 66 -16.64 13.57 -10.37
N VAL A 67 -17.01 14.00 -11.56
CA VAL A 67 -16.05 14.48 -12.57
C VAL A 67 -15.77 15.96 -12.33
N GLU A 68 -14.49 16.30 -12.15
CA GLU A 68 -14.01 17.66 -11.95
C GLU A 68 -13.34 18.19 -13.22
N ALA A 69 -13.52 19.48 -13.50
CA ALA A 69 -12.90 20.16 -14.64
C ALA A 69 -12.22 21.48 -14.25
N ALA A 70 -12.10 21.75 -12.95
CA ALA A 70 -11.51 22.98 -12.41
C ALA A 70 -10.66 22.69 -11.18
N ASP A 71 -9.74 23.61 -10.91
CA ASP A 71 -8.91 23.61 -9.71
C ASP A 71 -9.79 23.57 -8.46
N HIS A 72 -9.36 22.81 -7.46
CA HIS A 72 -10.03 22.74 -6.16
C HIS A 72 -9.07 22.26 -5.09
N THR A 73 -9.43 22.53 -3.84
CA THR A 73 -8.80 21.93 -2.66
C THR A 73 -9.85 21.10 -1.95
N THR A 74 -9.52 19.87 -1.58
CA THR A 74 -10.43 19.04 -0.80
C THR A 74 -10.54 19.56 0.63
N GLU A 75 -11.64 19.24 1.29
CA GLU A 75 -11.74 19.45 2.73
C GLU A 75 -10.64 18.65 3.46
N PRO A 76 -10.10 19.17 4.59
CA PRO A 76 -9.19 18.43 5.44
C PRO A 76 -9.80 17.14 5.98
N THR A 77 -9.08 16.03 5.83
CA THR A 77 -9.35 14.77 6.53
C THR A 77 -8.44 14.66 7.74
N ASN A 78 -9.00 14.29 8.89
CA ASN A 78 -8.24 14.01 10.12
C ASN A 78 -7.66 12.59 10.03
N GLU A 79 -6.36 12.44 10.31
CA GLU A 79 -5.78 11.12 10.57
C GLU A 79 -6.36 10.57 11.88
N ASP A 80 -6.62 9.26 11.92
CA ASP A 80 -7.06 8.57 13.13
C ASP A 80 -5.86 8.00 13.89
N LEU A 81 -5.96 6.79 14.43
CA LEU A 81 -4.92 6.14 15.22
C LEU A 81 -3.93 5.31 14.40
N ALA A 82 -4.23 5.02 13.13
CA ALA A 82 -3.32 4.28 12.26
C ALA A 82 -2.41 5.23 11.50
N ALA A 83 -1.10 4.97 11.57
CA ALA A 83 -0.10 5.65 10.74
C ALA A 83 -0.21 5.11 9.31
N ARG A 84 -0.84 5.89 8.41
CA ARG A 84 -1.01 5.50 7.01
C ARG A 84 0.05 6.19 6.15
N LEU A 85 1.00 5.40 5.66
CA LEU A 85 2.18 5.91 5.00
C LEU A 85 2.19 5.67 3.49
N ARG A 86 1.14 5.09 2.89
CA ARG A 86 1.02 5.06 1.44
C ARG A 86 -0.13 5.94 0.99
N TYR A 87 0.16 6.83 0.06
CA TYR A 87 -0.86 7.54 -0.70
C TYR A 87 -1.18 6.80 -1.98
N VAL A 88 -2.47 6.75 -2.30
CA VAL A 88 -3.02 6.16 -3.52
C VAL A 88 -3.91 7.18 -4.20
N LEU A 89 -3.60 7.47 -5.45
CA LEU A 89 -4.43 8.21 -6.39
C LEU A 89 -4.91 7.25 -7.47
N ASP A 90 -6.20 6.96 -7.47
CA ASP A 90 -6.85 6.03 -8.38
C ASP A 90 -7.74 6.81 -9.36
N VAL A 91 -7.19 7.10 -10.54
CA VAL A 91 -7.87 7.87 -11.59
C VAL A 91 -8.82 6.96 -12.34
N LYS A 92 -10.12 7.24 -12.23
CA LYS A 92 -11.22 6.49 -12.86
C LYS A 92 -11.58 7.00 -14.24
N VAL A 93 -11.57 8.32 -14.41
CA VAL A 93 -11.85 8.98 -15.69
C VAL A 93 -10.77 10.00 -15.93
N PHE A 94 -10.23 10.02 -17.16
CA PHE A 94 -9.26 11.00 -17.59
C PHE A 94 -9.60 11.50 -18.98
N THR A 95 -9.90 12.79 -19.11
CA THR A 95 -10.09 13.44 -20.40
C THR A 95 -8.85 14.25 -20.75
N ALA A 96 -8.35 14.04 -21.96
CA ALA A 96 -7.18 14.75 -22.47
C ALA A 96 -7.40 16.27 -22.57
N GLY A 97 -6.29 17.00 -22.58
CA GLY A 97 -6.25 18.47 -22.58
C GLY A 97 -5.81 18.99 -21.22
N GLY A 98 -4.77 19.84 -21.18
CA GLY A 98 -4.23 20.41 -19.94
C GLY A 98 -3.57 19.41 -18.98
N LEU A 99 -2.99 19.94 -17.92
CA LEU A 99 -2.35 19.21 -16.83
C LEU A 99 -3.38 18.87 -15.74
N LYS A 100 -3.23 17.72 -15.09
CA LYS A 100 -3.89 17.40 -13.82
C LYS A 100 -2.83 17.05 -12.79
N THR A 101 -2.60 17.95 -11.85
CA THR A 101 -1.60 17.80 -10.79
C THR A 101 -2.27 17.72 -9.42
N PHE A 102 -1.65 16.96 -8.55
CA PHE A 102 -2.17 16.51 -7.27
C PHE A 102 -1.10 16.76 -6.22
N ASP A 103 -1.26 17.82 -5.44
CA ASP A 103 -0.36 18.15 -4.33
C ASP A 103 -0.97 17.61 -3.05
N LEU A 104 -0.43 16.51 -2.53
CA LEU A 104 -0.81 16.00 -1.22
C LEU A 104 -0.21 16.92 -0.16
N GLN A 105 -1.05 17.48 0.71
CA GLN A 105 -0.63 18.36 1.78
C GLN A 105 -0.90 17.75 3.15
N GLY A 106 0.03 17.95 4.07
CA GLY A 106 -0.06 17.54 5.47
C GLY A 106 -0.04 18.73 6.41
N SER A 107 -0.72 18.61 7.54
CA SER A 107 -0.71 19.60 8.62
C SER A 107 -0.77 18.93 9.99
N ASN A 108 -0.20 19.58 11.01
CA ASN A 108 -0.31 19.16 12.41
C ASN A 108 -1.26 20.04 13.23
N ASP A 109 -1.78 21.12 12.64
CA ASP A 109 -2.64 22.10 13.33
C ASP A 109 -3.87 22.51 12.51
N SER A 110 -4.08 21.91 11.33
CA SER A 110 -5.10 22.22 10.33
C SER A 110 -5.04 23.63 9.72
N ALA A 111 -4.04 24.44 10.09
CA ALA A 111 -3.89 25.83 9.65
C ALA A 111 -2.67 26.02 8.74
N ALA A 112 -1.51 25.49 9.13
CA ALA A 112 -0.29 25.49 8.35
C ALA A 112 -0.16 24.19 7.56
N TRP A 113 -0.10 24.30 6.23
CA TRP A 113 -0.09 23.17 5.32
C TRP A 113 1.25 23.08 4.57
N GLU A 114 1.84 21.89 4.59
CA GLU A 114 3.07 21.57 3.87
C GLU A 114 2.77 20.59 2.74
N THR A 115 3.28 20.86 1.54
CA THR A 115 3.21 19.90 0.43
C THR A 115 4.17 18.74 0.72
N ILE A 116 3.61 17.53 0.81
CA ILE A 116 4.35 16.29 1.06
C ILE A 116 4.95 15.76 -0.23
N ASP A 117 4.14 15.69 -1.29
CA ASP A 117 4.53 15.24 -2.62
C ASP A 117 3.56 15.85 -3.65
N SER A 118 4.01 15.93 -4.91
CA SER A 118 3.25 16.39 -6.06
C SER A 118 3.28 15.34 -7.16
N ARG A 119 2.10 14.88 -7.60
CA ARG A 119 1.97 13.89 -8.66
C ARG A 119 1.14 14.41 -9.80
N LYS A 120 1.44 13.92 -11.01
CA LYS A 120 0.69 14.25 -12.22
C LYS A 120 -0.05 13.00 -12.70
N ALA A 121 -1.33 13.15 -13.02
CA ALA A 121 -2.06 12.15 -13.76
C ALA A 121 -1.92 12.40 -15.27
N GLU A 122 -1.62 11.34 -16.02
CA GLU A 122 -1.48 11.39 -17.49
C GLU A 122 -2.48 10.50 -18.22
N ALA A 123 -3.11 9.57 -17.50
CA ALA A 123 -4.12 8.64 -17.99
C ALA A 123 -4.96 8.09 -16.82
N VAL A 124 -5.95 7.26 -17.14
CA VAL A 124 -6.63 6.38 -16.18
C VAL A 124 -5.60 5.39 -15.60
N GLY A 125 -5.67 5.15 -14.29
CA GLY A 125 -4.75 4.26 -13.59
C GLY A 125 -4.49 4.65 -12.15
N ILE A 126 -3.64 3.86 -11.50
CA ILE A 126 -3.27 4.03 -10.10
C ILE A 126 -1.86 4.61 -10.02
N ILE A 127 -1.71 5.67 -9.22
CA ILE A 127 -0.44 6.29 -8.87
C ILE A 127 -0.29 6.20 -7.36
N THR A 128 0.84 5.67 -6.88
CA THR A 128 1.08 5.50 -5.44
C THR A 128 2.46 5.98 -5.06
N PHE A 129 2.63 6.38 -3.80
CA PHE A 129 3.94 6.65 -3.21
C PHE A 129 3.91 6.50 -1.69
N ILE A 130 5.09 6.26 -1.12
CA ILE A 130 5.29 6.16 0.31
C ILE A 130 5.61 7.56 0.88
N LEU A 131 4.88 7.95 1.92
CA LEU A 131 5.09 9.18 2.65
C LEU A 131 6.35 9.07 3.53
N PRO A 132 7.23 10.08 3.54
CA PRO A 132 8.41 10.09 4.40
C PRO A 132 8.09 10.35 5.88
N ARG A 133 6.89 10.87 6.19
CA ARG A 133 6.39 11.19 7.53
C ARG A 133 4.87 11.28 7.54
N SER A 134 4.26 11.11 8.72
CA SER A 134 2.82 11.27 8.95
C SER A 134 2.46 12.67 9.49
N TYR A 135 1.19 13.03 9.37
CA TYR A 135 0.59 14.31 9.77
C TYR A 135 -0.81 14.11 10.32
N LEU A 136 -1.24 14.94 11.27
CA LEU A 136 -2.59 14.81 11.85
C LEU A 136 -3.74 15.12 10.87
N TYR A 137 -3.46 15.90 9.84
CA TYR A 137 -4.45 16.29 8.84
C TYR A 137 -3.87 16.17 7.45
N TYR A 138 -4.69 15.71 6.50
CA TYR A 138 -4.35 15.67 5.09
C TYR A 138 -5.40 16.37 4.25
N ARG A 139 -4.97 17.00 3.17
CA ARG A 139 -5.85 17.47 2.10
C ARG A 139 -5.14 17.39 0.77
N LEU A 140 -5.88 17.56 -0.30
CA LEU A 140 -5.37 17.52 -1.65
C LEU A 140 -5.63 18.87 -2.32
N ASN A 141 -4.59 19.49 -2.85
CA ASN A 141 -4.73 20.63 -3.74
C ASN A 141 -4.58 20.14 -5.19
N VAL A 142 -5.63 20.33 -6.00
CA VAL A 142 -5.72 19.80 -7.35
C VAL A 142 -5.76 20.94 -8.35
N THR A 143 -4.90 20.86 -9.35
CA THR A 143 -4.89 21.78 -10.49
C THR A 143 -5.30 21.04 -11.75
N ILE A 144 -6.31 21.56 -12.44
CA ILE A 144 -6.87 21.05 -13.69
C ILE A 144 -6.83 22.19 -14.71
N SER A 145 -5.75 22.27 -15.50
CA SER A 145 -5.60 23.34 -16.51
C SER A 145 -6.30 23.04 -17.86
N GLY A 146 -7.09 21.98 -17.91
CA GLY A 146 -7.89 21.58 -19.07
C GLY A 146 -8.44 20.17 -18.89
N GLY A 147 -9.38 19.78 -19.76
CA GLY A 147 -10.02 18.46 -19.70
C GLY A 147 -10.82 18.26 -18.41
N SER A 148 -11.04 17.00 -18.05
CA SER A 148 -11.76 16.61 -16.84
C SER A 148 -11.19 15.32 -16.25
N ILE A 149 -11.44 15.08 -14.96
CA ILE A 149 -10.95 13.91 -14.25
C ILE A 149 -11.93 13.44 -13.17
N ASP A 150 -12.05 12.14 -12.96
CA ASP A 150 -12.65 11.55 -11.75
C ASP A 150 -11.63 10.60 -11.12
N TYR A 151 -11.50 10.64 -9.81
CA TYR A 151 -10.46 9.93 -9.07
C TYR A 151 -10.86 9.64 -7.62
N ALA A 152 -10.34 8.57 -7.04
CA ALA A 152 -10.31 8.38 -5.59
C ALA A 152 -8.90 8.71 -5.08
N ALA A 153 -8.82 9.34 -3.90
CA ALA A 153 -7.57 9.63 -3.22
C ALA A 153 -7.68 9.20 -1.76
N PHE A 154 -6.76 8.38 -1.30
CA PHE A 154 -6.76 7.87 0.06
C PHE A 154 -5.37 7.50 0.55
N LEU A 155 -5.22 7.40 1.87
CA LEU A 155 -4.06 6.82 2.53
C LEU A 155 -4.35 5.39 2.99
N CYS A 156 -3.33 4.53 3.01
CA CYS A 156 -3.42 3.18 3.57
C CYS A 156 -2.16 2.80 4.38
N ASP A 157 -2.33 1.81 5.26
CA ASP A 157 -1.26 1.27 6.10
C ASP A 157 -0.27 0.44 5.27
N THR A 158 1.02 0.62 5.53
CA THR A 158 2.12 -0.09 4.84
C THR A 158 2.56 -1.37 5.56
N SER A 159 2.03 -1.65 6.74
CA SER A 159 2.48 -2.78 7.57
C SER A 159 2.17 -4.13 6.92
N ILE A 160 0.97 -4.27 6.34
CA ILE A 160 0.56 -5.49 5.63
C ILE A 160 1.28 -5.58 4.28
N GLU A 161 1.47 -4.46 3.59
CA GLU A 161 2.29 -4.42 2.38
C GLU A 161 3.69 -4.94 2.66
N LYS A 162 4.30 -4.59 3.80
CA LYS A 162 5.61 -5.09 4.16
C LYS A 162 5.63 -6.62 4.32
N LEU A 163 4.59 -7.23 4.88
CA LEU A 163 4.44 -8.69 4.91
C LEU A 163 4.39 -9.27 3.50
N ILE A 164 3.59 -8.68 2.61
CA ILE A 164 3.47 -9.11 1.22
C ILE A 164 4.81 -8.97 0.50
N SER A 165 5.55 -7.88 0.72
CA SER A 165 6.86 -7.65 0.09
C SER A 165 7.87 -8.74 0.47
N TYR A 166 7.92 -9.16 1.74
CA TYR A 166 8.81 -10.23 2.17
C TYR A 166 8.39 -11.57 1.60
N LYS A 167 7.09 -11.85 1.55
CA LYS A 167 6.58 -13.08 0.95
C LYS A 167 6.83 -13.13 -0.56
N TRP A 168 6.65 -12.01 -1.25
CA TRP A 168 6.90 -11.88 -2.68
C TRP A 168 8.38 -12.11 -3.00
N LEU A 169 9.29 -11.50 -2.24
CA LEU A 169 10.73 -11.74 -2.37
C LEU A 169 11.13 -13.18 -2.05
N GLU A 170 10.50 -13.80 -1.04
CA GLU A 170 10.69 -15.22 -0.75
C GLU A 170 10.34 -16.09 -1.97
N LEU A 171 9.18 -15.86 -2.61
CA LEU A 171 8.74 -16.62 -3.76
C LEU A 171 9.63 -16.40 -5.00
N ILE A 172 10.03 -15.15 -5.28
CA ILE A 172 10.97 -14.84 -6.38
C ILE A 172 12.29 -15.61 -6.20
N LEU A 173 12.81 -15.68 -4.97
CA LEU A 173 14.07 -16.36 -4.69
C LEU A 173 13.92 -17.88 -4.66
N LEU A 174 12.75 -18.39 -4.28
CA LEU A 174 12.43 -19.82 -4.32
C LEU A 174 12.47 -20.35 -5.76
N ASP A 175 11.97 -19.58 -6.73
CA ASP A 175 12.02 -19.94 -8.16
C ASP A 175 13.46 -20.00 -8.71
N ARG A 176 14.43 -19.41 -8.00
CA ARG A 176 15.87 -19.41 -8.35
C ARG A 176 16.71 -20.38 -7.54
N LEU A 177 16.09 -21.11 -6.61
CA LEU A 177 16.78 -22.11 -5.81
C LEU A 177 17.30 -23.23 -6.71
N THR A 178 18.61 -23.45 -6.68
CA THR A 178 19.23 -24.57 -7.41
C THR A 178 19.67 -25.67 -6.46
N THR A 179 20.33 -25.29 -5.36
CA THR A 179 20.83 -26.23 -4.37
C THR A 179 20.71 -25.63 -2.97
N GLU A 180 20.68 -26.51 -1.97
CA GLU A 180 20.61 -26.05 -0.59
C GLU A 180 21.86 -25.24 -0.22
N ASN A 181 21.63 -24.04 0.29
CA ASN A 181 22.63 -23.08 0.81
C ASN A 181 23.38 -22.30 -0.28
N ASP A 182 22.85 -22.28 -1.50
CA ASP A 182 23.22 -21.25 -2.47
C ASP A 182 22.79 -19.84 -2.00
N GLN A 183 23.27 -18.81 -2.70
CA GLN A 183 22.98 -17.42 -2.34
C GLN A 183 21.47 -17.08 -2.37
N TYR A 184 20.68 -17.77 -3.21
CA TYR A 184 19.24 -17.55 -3.32
C TYR A 184 18.52 -18.21 -2.15
N HIS A 185 18.93 -19.41 -1.76
CA HIS A 185 18.44 -20.10 -0.57
C HIS A 185 18.65 -19.27 0.69
N LEU A 186 19.85 -18.73 0.87
CA LEU A 186 20.19 -17.93 2.06
C LEU A 186 19.36 -16.64 2.12
N LYS A 187 19.18 -15.95 0.99
CA LYS A 187 18.34 -14.75 0.91
C LYS A 187 16.86 -15.07 1.11
N MET A 188 16.37 -16.18 0.54
CA MET A 188 15.00 -16.64 0.72
C MET A 188 14.73 -16.93 2.20
N LYS A 189 15.65 -17.65 2.88
CA LYS A 189 15.58 -17.90 4.33
C LYS A 189 15.57 -16.60 5.14
N TYR A 190 16.35 -15.60 4.72
CA TYR A 190 16.33 -14.27 5.35
C TYR A 190 14.95 -13.61 5.24
N PHE A 191 14.36 -13.53 4.04
CA PHE A 191 13.04 -12.91 3.87
C PHE A 191 11.92 -13.68 4.56
N ARG A 192 11.97 -15.02 4.56
CA ARG A 192 11.05 -15.85 5.36
C ARG A 192 11.15 -15.51 6.85
N LYS A 193 12.37 -15.40 7.39
CA LYS A 193 12.59 -15.03 8.79
C LYS A 193 12.06 -13.63 9.10
N GLU A 194 12.30 -12.66 8.23
CA GLU A 194 11.78 -11.29 8.40
C GLU A 194 10.26 -11.23 8.29
N TYR A 195 9.66 -12.03 7.39
CA TYR A 195 8.22 -12.24 7.31
C TYR A 195 7.66 -12.78 8.62
N GLU A 196 8.20 -13.87 9.16
CA GLU A 196 7.74 -14.48 10.42
C GLU A 196 7.92 -13.52 11.61
N ASN A 197 9.05 -12.80 11.66
CA ASN A 197 9.33 -11.81 12.69
C ASN A 197 8.32 -10.67 12.67
N LEU A 198 8.02 -10.12 11.49
CA LEU A 198 7.04 -9.07 11.31
C LEU A 198 5.65 -9.60 11.63
N LEU A 199 5.27 -10.76 11.09
CA LEU A 199 3.97 -11.38 11.32
C LEU A 199 3.72 -11.64 12.81
N GLY A 200 4.75 -11.98 13.59
CA GLY A 200 4.61 -12.17 15.04
C GLY A 200 4.50 -10.89 15.87
N LYS A 201 4.72 -9.71 15.28
CA LYS A 201 4.75 -8.41 15.98
C LYS A 201 3.83 -7.36 15.36
N ILE A 202 3.32 -7.61 14.15
CA ILE A 202 2.54 -6.66 13.38
C ILE A 202 1.30 -6.25 14.16
N ARG A 203 1.00 -4.97 14.02
CA ARG A 203 -0.16 -4.30 14.55
C ARG A 203 -1.13 -4.15 13.40
N ILE A 204 -2.29 -4.80 13.48
CA ILE A 204 -3.28 -4.77 12.41
C ILE A 204 -4.50 -4.04 12.94
N TRP A 205 -4.87 -2.98 12.22
CA TRP A 205 -6.13 -2.28 12.41
C TRP A 205 -7.22 -2.95 11.60
N MET A 206 -8.37 -3.19 12.22
CA MET A 206 -9.56 -3.76 11.58
C MET A 206 -10.73 -2.82 11.78
N ASP A 207 -11.32 -2.32 10.71
CA ASP A 207 -12.56 -1.55 10.77
C ASP A 207 -13.74 -2.51 10.98
N ASN A 208 -13.99 -2.88 12.25
CA ASN A 208 -14.91 -3.97 12.60
C ASN A 208 -16.37 -3.54 12.49
N ASP A 209 -16.65 -2.24 12.61
CA ASP A 209 -17.99 -1.68 12.46
C ASP A 209 -18.24 -1.05 11.08
N SER A 210 -17.21 -1.02 10.23
CA SER A 210 -17.26 -0.53 8.85
C SER A 210 -17.66 0.95 8.76
N ASP A 211 -17.35 1.74 9.77
CA ASP A 211 -17.66 3.17 9.82
C ASP A 211 -16.57 4.03 9.15
N GLY A 212 -15.45 3.42 8.77
CA GLY A 212 -14.32 4.06 8.11
C GLY A 212 -13.40 4.85 9.04
N LYS A 213 -13.55 4.73 10.36
CA LYS A 213 -12.75 5.44 11.39
C LYS A 213 -12.25 4.47 12.44
N LEU A 214 -10.92 4.40 12.59
CA LEU A 214 -10.35 3.50 13.57
C LEU A 214 -10.50 3.99 15.00
N ALA A 215 -11.03 3.11 15.85
CA ALA A 215 -11.08 3.29 17.30
C ALA A 215 -10.00 2.47 18.03
N LEU A 216 -9.68 2.86 19.28
CA LEU A 216 -8.65 2.17 20.09
C LEU A 216 -8.94 0.69 20.34
N ASN A 217 -10.21 0.29 20.37
CA ASN A 217 -10.69 -1.07 20.58
C ASN A 217 -10.69 -1.93 19.29
N GLU A 218 -10.41 -1.33 18.14
CA GLU A 218 -10.35 -1.99 16.83
C GLU A 218 -8.94 -2.42 16.42
N PHE A 219 -8.02 -2.27 17.37
CA PHE A 219 -6.66 -2.70 17.25
C PHE A 219 -6.48 -4.14 17.71
N SER A 220 -5.86 -4.98 16.86
CA SER A 220 -5.50 -6.35 17.22
C SER A 220 -4.01 -6.63 16.98
N LYS A 221 -3.43 -7.42 17.88
CA LYS A 221 -2.07 -7.96 17.75
C LYS A 221 -2.15 -9.38 17.25
N THR A 222 -1.24 -9.75 16.36
CA THR A 222 -1.02 -11.16 16.06
C THR A 222 -0.44 -11.86 17.30
N THR A 223 -1.19 -12.79 17.87
CA THR A 223 -0.69 -13.64 18.95
C THR A 223 0.14 -14.77 18.36
N THR A 224 1.36 -14.98 18.87
CA THR A 224 2.14 -16.17 18.49
C THR A 224 1.58 -17.39 19.24
N ILE A 225 0.88 -18.30 18.56
CA ILE A 225 0.61 -19.62 19.11
C ILE A 225 1.91 -20.43 18.99
N LYS A 226 2.73 -20.43 20.05
CA LYS A 226 3.81 -21.41 20.16
C LYS A 226 3.17 -22.77 20.40
N ILE A 227 3.16 -23.64 19.38
CA ILE A 227 2.99 -25.07 19.62
C ILE A 227 4.25 -25.51 20.38
N LEU A 228 4.09 -25.79 21.68
CA LEU A 228 5.13 -26.48 22.45
C LEU A 228 5.33 -27.84 21.79
N LYS A 229 6.50 -28.04 21.19
CA LYS A 229 6.96 -29.37 20.75
C LYS A 229 7.38 -30.18 21.97
#